data_AF-A0A2E9NLT2-F1
#
_entry.id   AF-A0A2E9NLT2-F1
#
_cell.length_a   1.000
_cell.length_b   1.000
_cell.length_c   1.000
_cell.angle_alpha   90.00
_cell.angle_beta   90.00
_cell.angle_gamma   90.00
#
_symmetry.space_group_name_H-M   'P 1'
#
loop_
_entity.id
_entity.type
_entity.pdbx_description
1 polymer ?
#
loop_
_entity_poly.entity_id
_entity_poly.type
_entity_poly.pdbx_seq_one_letter_code
_entity_poly.pdbx_strand_id
1 'polypeptide(L)'
;MCSWKVVCGAVMVLLMGLLAGTAGAQSLAEIGRREEARRQALETPAKVYTNADLTGGGTLTTGTASLPSRATDMPGDATPGALPNPAAPTEPDPPAAADESAAQQRDEDYWRGRINSVRQQLTRNELFKDALQNRIDGLWAEFTAIDDPFQRQEVESNRLDALAEMERVDGEIEAQQQDIADIQEEARRAGVPPGWLR
;
A
#
# COMPACT_ATOMS: atom_id res chain seq x y z
N MET A 1 44.64 -10.01 -63.21
CA MET A 1 44.94 -10.08 -61.75
C MET A 1 43.89 -9.41 -60.85
N CYS A 2 42.76 -8.89 -61.35
CA CYS A 2 41.76 -8.21 -60.50
C CYS A 2 40.57 -9.07 -60.04
N SER A 3 40.36 -10.29 -60.57
CA SER A 3 39.17 -11.09 -60.25
C SER A 3 39.27 -11.94 -58.97
N TRP A 4 40.48 -12.26 -58.50
CA TRP A 4 40.68 -13.08 -57.28
C TRP A 4 40.35 -12.30 -55.99
N LYS A 5 40.66 -10.99 -55.96
CA LYS A 5 40.43 -10.14 -54.79
C LYS A 5 38.94 -9.88 -54.51
N VAL A 6 38.12 -9.83 -55.56
CA VAL A 6 36.67 -9.61 -55.45
C VAL A 6 35.95 -10.86 -54.95
N VAL A 7 36.37 -12.05 -55.41
CA VAL A 7 35.79 -13.33 -54.97
C VAL A 7 36.18 -13.65 -53.52
N CYS A 8 37.43 -13.41 -53.11
CA CYS A 8 37.82 -13.56 -51.69
C CYS A 8 37.09 -12.57 -50.77
N GLY A 9 36.85 -11.34 -51.21
CA GLY A 9 36.09 -10.34 -50.43
C GLY A 9 34.63 -10.74 -50.23
N ALA A 10 33.96 -11.23 -51.27
CA ALA A 10 32.57 -11.68 -51.18
C ALA A 10 32.41 -12.93 -50.29
N VAL A 11 33.35 -13.89 -50.36
CA VAL A 11 33.32 -15.08 -49.50
C VAL A 11 33.60 -14.72 -48.04
N MET A 12 34.51 -13.78 -47.76
CA MET A 12 34.82 -13.35 -46.40
C MET A 12 33.64 -12.59 -45.75
N VAL A 13 32.92 -11.75 -46.50
CA VAL A 13 31.70 -11.06 -46.03
C VAL A 13 30.57 -12.06 -45.77
N LEU A 14 30.43 -13.09 -46.62
CA LEU A 14 29.39 -14.11 -46.46
C LEU A 14 29.70 -15.07 -45.28
N LEU A 15 30.99 -15.35 -45.01
CA LEU A 15 31.41 -16.13 -43.85
C LEU A 15 31.27 -15.35 -42.52
N MET A 16 31.47 -14.03 -42.54
CA MET A 16 31.27 -13.17 -41.36
C MET A 16 29.78 -12.94 -41.02
N GLY A 17 28.88 -13.03 -42.00
CA GLY A 17 27.43 -12.93 -41.79
C GLY A 17 26.81 -14.16 -41.11
N LEU A 18 27.41 -15.34 -41.26
CA LEU A 18 26.92 -16.58 -40.60
C LEU A 18 27.32 -16.72 -39.13
N LEU A 19 28.23 -15.88 -38.61
CA LEU A 19 28.65 -15.89 -37.20
C LEU A 19 27.97 -14.79 -36.36
N ALA A 20 27.05 -14.01 -36.94
CA ALA A 20 26.32 -12.97 -36.23
C ALA A 20 25.16 -13.55 -35.39
N GLY A 21 25.49 -14.00 -34.17
CA GLY A 21 24.63 -13.88 -33.01
C GLY A 21 23.45 -14.84 -32.89
N THR A 22 23.69 -16.06 -32.41
CA THR A 22 22.69 -16.76 -31.59
C THR A 22 22.58 -16.03 -30.24
N ALA A 23 21.85 -14.92 -30.23
CA ALA A 23 21.36 -14.32 -28.98
C ALA A 23 20.32 -15.29 -28.42
N GLY A 24 20.74 -16.16 -27.50
CA GLY A 24 19.85 -17.09 -26.82
C GLY A 24 18.78 -16.29 -26.06
N ALA A 25 17.56 -16.31 -26.57
CA ALA A 25 16.39 -15.91 -25.82
C ALA A 25 16.27 -16.86 -24.61
N GLN A 26 16.80 -16.45 -23.45
CA GLN A 26 16.58 -17.21 -22.23
C GLN A 26 15.07 -17.17 -21.96
N SER A 27 14.43 -18.34 -22.06
CA SER A 27 12.99 -18.45 -21.84
C SER A 27 12.64 -17.95 -20.43
N LEU A 28 11.48 -17.32 -20.26
CA LEU A 28 11.01 -16.87 -18.95
C LEU A 28 10.97 -18.01 -17.92
N ALA A 29 10.74 -19.24 -18.38
CA ALA A 29 10.79 -20.44 -17.56
C ALA A 29 12.19 -20.70 -16.98
N GLU A 30 13.25 -20.41 -17.73
CA GLU A 30 14.64 -20.61 -17.28
C GLU A 30 15.10 -19.53 -16.31
N ILE A 31 14.64 -18.29 -16.53
CA ILE A 31 14.81 -17.20 -15.56
C ILE A 31 14.04 -17.49 -14.27
N GLY A 32 12.81 -18.00 -14.37
CA GLY A 32 11.99 -18.43 -13.24
C GLY A 32 12.68 -19.49 -12.40
N ARG A 33 13.19 -20.56 -13.04
CA ARG A 33 13.96 -21.62 -12.34
C ARG A 33 15.25 -21.08 -11.70
N ARG A 34 15.95 -20.15 -12.36
CA ARG A 34 17.17 -19.54 -11.81
C ARG A 34 16.86 -18.64 -10.61
N GLU A 35 15.77 -17.89 -10.64
CA GLU A 35 15.33 -17.05 -9.51
C GLU A 35 14.82 -17.92 -8.34
N GLU A 36 14.14 -19.02 -8.63
CA GLU A 36 13.72 -20.00 -7.61
C GLU A 36 14.95 -20.64 -6.94
N ALA A 37 15.92 -21.11 -7.73
CA ALA A 37 17.18 -21.65 -7.20
C ALA A 37 17.96 -20.61 -6.38
N ARG A 38 17.95 -19.33 -6.79
CA ARG A 38 18.56 -18.23 -6.02
C ARG A 38 17.86 -18.03 -4.69
N ARG A 39 16.53 -18.09 -4.65
CA ARG A 39 15.74 -17.97 -3.41
C ARG A 39 15.96 -19.16 -2.47
N GLN A 40 16.07 -20.37 -3.02
CA GLN A 40 16.37 -21.57 -2.24
C GLN A 40 17.80 -21.56 -1.68
N ALA A 41 18.76 -20.97 -2.39
CA ALA A 41 20.14 -20.83 -1.94
C ALA A 41 20.34 -19.76 -0.83
N LEU A 42 19.32 -18.94 -0.55
CA LEU A 42 19.33 -18.01 0.57
C LEU A 42 18.77 -18.72 1.82
N GLU A 43 19.66 -19.40 2.56
CA GLU A 43 19.27 -20.14 3.78
C GLU A 43 18.84 -19.23 4.94
N THR A 44 19.17 -17.94 4.91
CA THR A 44 18.82 -16.98 5.96
C THR A 44 17.72 -16.02 5.49
N PRO A 45 16.51 -16.06 6.10
CA PRO A 45 15.53 -15.02 5.84
C PRO A 45 16.09 -13.67 6.28
N ALA A 46 15.97 -12.66 5.41
CA ALA A 46 16.34 -11.30 5.77
C ALA A 46 15.48 -10.84 6.96
N LYS A 47 16.08 -10.06 7.87
CA LYS A 47 15.37 -9.49 9.02
C LYS A 47 14.20 -8.65 8.51
N VAL A 48 12.98 -9.08 8.86
CA VAL A 48 11.76 -8.31 8.62
C VAL A 48 11.69 -7.24 9.70
N TYR A 49 11.77 -5.98 9.26
CA TYR A 49 11.52 -4.82 10.09
C TYR A 49 10.03 -4.49 10.00
N THR A 50 9.38 -4.38 11.15
CA THR A 50 7.97 -4.06 11.33
C THR A 50 7.81 -2.71 12.01
N ASN A 51 6.60 -2.18 12.07
CA ASN A 51 6.33 -0.90 12.75
C ASN A 51 6.71 -0.94 14.25
N ALA A 52 6.73 -2.11 14.88
CA ALA A 52 7.20 -2.29 16.26
C ALA A 52 8.72 -2.07 16.41
N ASP A 53 9.50 -2.24 15.33
CA ASP A 53 10.95 -2.00 15.35
C ASP A 53 11.30 -0.49 15.27
N LEU A 54 10.29 0.40 15.13
CA LEU A 54 10.47 1.86 15.04
C LEU A 54 10.32 2.57 16.40
N THR A 55 9.72 1.92 17.40
CA THR A 55 9.55 2.45 18.76
C THR A 55 10.85 2.36 19.54
N GLY A 56 11.80 3.25 19.25
CA GLY A 56 13.10 3.28 19.93
C GLY A 56 14.09 4.32 19.41
N GLY A 57 13.73 5.12 18.41
CA GLY A 57 14.62 6.15 17.85
C GLY A 57 15.83 5.61 17.09
N GLY A 58 15.87 4.31 16.81
CA GLY A 58 16.93 3.67 16.02
C GLY A 58 16.85 4.11 14.55
N THR A 59 17.92 4.71 14.04
CA THR A 59 18.03 5.07 12.62
C THR A 59 18.34 3.81 11.80
N LEU A 60 17.48 3.46 10.85
CA LEU A 60 17.73 2.35 9.92
C LEU A 60 18.81 2.78 8.92
N THR A 61 20.05 2.31 9.12
CA THR A 61 21.15 2.53 8.17
C THR A 61 21.31 1.27 7.32
N THR A 62 21.33 1.42 5.99
CA THR A 62 21.66 0.32 5.06
C THR A 62 23.18 0.15 5.00
N GLY A 63 23.75 -0.34 6.11
CA GLY A 63 25.19 -0.59 6.26
C GLY A 63 25.60 -1.95 5.70
N THR A 64 26.65 -1.97 4.89
CA THR A 64 27.34 -3.16 4.38
C THR A 64 27.84 -4.06 5.52
N ALA A 65 27.69 -5.37 5.30
CA ALA A 65 27.88 -6.44 6.28
C ALA A 65 29.21 -6.40 7.06
N SER A 66 29.13 -6.67 8.37
CA SER A 66 30.24 -7.16 9.20
C SER A 66 29.80 -8.37 10.02
N LEU A 67 30.69 -9.35 10.11
CA LEU A 67 30.52 -10.71 10.64
C LEU A 67 30.21 -10.77 12.16
N PRO A 68 29.64 -11.89 12.68
CA PRO A 68 28.98 -11.92 13.98
C PRO A 68 29.93 -12.21 15.14
N SER A 69 29.65 -11.61 16.30
CA SER A 69 30.14 -12.05 17.61
C SER A 69 29.00 -12.67 18.42
N ARG A 70 29.35 -13.70 19.18
CA ARG A 70 28.52 -14.77 19.75
C ARG A 70 27.97 -14.43 21.15
N ALA A 71 26.72 -14.86 21.36
CA ALA A 71 26.03 -15.30 22.59
C ALA A 71 25.85 -14.33 23.77
N THR A 72 24.62 -14.32 24.32
CA THR A 72 24.33 -14.86 25.66
C THR A 72 22.81 -15.10 25.78
N ASP A 73 22.42 -16.33 26.09
CA ASP A 73 21.06 -16.77 26.44
C ASP A 73 20.62 -16.26 27.82
N MET A 74 19.32 -16.04 28.02
CA MET A 74 18.52 -16.70 29.08
C MET A 74 17.00 -16.40 28.99
N PRO A 75 16.14 -17.27 29.55
CA PRO A 75 14.73 -17.44 29.18
C PRO A 75 13.73 -16.84 30.20
N GLY A 76 12.45 -16.75 29.82
CA GLY A 76 11.37 -16.39 30.75
C GLY A 76 9.96 -16.60 30.20
N ASP A 77 9.37 -17.73 30.61
CA ASP A 77 7.96 -18.17 30.68
C ASP A 77 6.82 -17.46 29.93
N ALA A 78 6.10 -18.28 29.16
CA ALA A 78 4.75 -18.05 28.68
C ALA A 78 3.73 -18.73 29.61
N THR A 79 2.69 -18.01 30.03
CA THR A 79 1.45 -18.58 30.60
C THR A 79 0.27 -18.12 29.73
N PRO A 80 -0.55 -19.03 29.17
CA PRO A 80 -1.73 -18.66 28.37
C PRO A 80 -2.90 -18.18 29.23
N GLY A 81 -3.52 -17.08 28.83
CA GLY A 81 -4.68 -16.47 29.47
C GLY A 81 -5.97 -17.28 29.32
N ALA A 82 -6.72 -17.33 30.42
CA ALA A 82 -8.03 -17.97 30.53
C ALA A 82 -9.15 -17.10 29.90
N LEU A 83 -10.06 -17.77 29.19
CA LEU A 83 -11.32 -17.22 28.67
C LEU A 83 -12.36 -17.12 29.80
N PRO A 84 -13.14 -16.03 29.91
CA PRO A 84 -14.38 -16.04 30.70
C PRO A 84 -15.59 -16.42 29.82
N ASN A 85 -16.36 -17.38 30.30
CA ASN A 85 -17.69 -17.77 29.81
C ASN A 85 -18.76 -16.74 30.28
N PRO A 86 -19.87 -16.53 29.56
CA PRO A 86 -20.84 -15.48 29.86
C PRO A 86 -21.93 -15.96 30.83
N ALA A 87 -22.40 -15.06 31.70
CA ALA A 87 -23.62 -15.24 32.46
C ALA A 87 -24.53 -14.01 32.23
N ALA A 88 -25.77 -14.29 31.82
CA ALA A 88 -26.86 -13.35 31.62
C ALA A 88 -27.64 -13.11 32.93
N PRO A 89 -28.84 -12.49 32.91
CA PRO A 89 -29.10 -11.06 33.06
C PRO A 89 -29.79 -10.73 34.40
N THR A 90 -29.74 -9.47 34.84
CA THR A 90 -30.62 -8.96 35.90
C THR A 90 -31.06 -7.54 35.57
N GLU A 91 -32.37 -7.34 35.60
CA GLU A 91 -33.12 -6.11 35.34
C GLU A 91 -33.64 -5.56 36.70
N PRO A 92 -34.33 -4.40 36.78
CA PRO A 92 -33.77 -3.06 36.96
C PRO A 92 -34.24 -2.37 38.27
N ASP A 93 -33.56 -1.28 38.68
CA ASP A 93 -34.13 -0.24 39.58
C ASP A 93 -33.23 1.03 39.61
N PRO A 94 -33.69 2.22 40.05
CA PRO A 94 -34.24 3.33 39.24
C PRO A 94 -33.31 4.59 39.22
N PRO A 95 -33.68 5.75 38.61
CA PRO A 95 -32.75 6.65 37.96
C PRO A 95 -31.97 7.53 38.95
N ALA A 96 -30.65 7.33 39.02
CA ALA A 96 -29.74 8.29 39.61
C ALA A 96 -29.19 9.19 38.50
N ALA A 97 -29.62 10.45 38.52
CA ALA A 97 -28.92 11.52 37.85
C ALA A 97 -27.50 11.63 38.44
N ALA A 98 -26.51 11.14 37.71
CA ALA A 98 -25.13 11.58 37.68
C ALA A 98 -24.33 10.55 36.87
N ASP A 99 -24.12 10.82 35.59
CA ASP A 99 -22.93 10.30 34.93
C ASP A 99 -22.37 11.31 33.92
N GLU A 100 -22.07 12.51 34.43
CA GLU A 100 -21.07 13.41 33.81
C GLU A 100 -19.64 12.86 33.97
N SER A 101 -19.46 11.72 34.67
CA SER A 101 -18.17 11.04 34.86
C SER A 101 -17.88 9.93 33.83
N ALA A 102 -18.86 9.54 33.00
CA ALA A 102 -18.67 8.62 31.89
C ALA A 102 -18.19 9.30 30.58
N ALA A 103 -17.87 10.59 30.63
CA ALA A 103 -16.81 11.15 29.78
C ALA A 103 -15.48 10.57 30.27
N GLN A 104 -15.30 9.26 30.08
CA GLN A 104 -14.05 8.53 30.27
C GLN A 104 -12.91 9.44 29.82
N GLN A 105 -11.92 9.69 30.69
CA GLN A 105 -10.76 10.53 30.39
C GLN A 105 -10.08 10.06 29.09
N ARG A 106 -10.57 10.58 27.96
CA ARG A 106 -9.98 10.38 26.65
C ARG A 106 -8.72 11.22 26.64
N ASP A 107 -7.59 10.52 26.65
CA ASP A 107 -6.27 11.13 26.66
C ASP A 107 -5.94 11.80 25.32
N GLU A 108 -4.79 12.48 25.29
CA GLU A 108 -4.29 13.13 24.08
C GLU A 108 -4.16 12.15 22.90
N ASP A 109 -3.68 10.94 23.17
CA ASP A 109 -3.46 9.92 22.15
C ASP A 109 -4.77 9.43 21.52
N TYR A 110 -5.85 9.31 22.29
CA TYR A 110 -7.19 9.03 21.78
C TYR A 110 -7.64 10.10 20.77
N TRP A 111 -7.57 11.38 21.16
CA TRP A 111 -8.06 12.47 20.33
C TRP A 111 -7.23 12.65 19.07
N ARG A 112 -5.90 12.59 19.24
CA ARG A 112 -4.95 12.66 18.13
C ARG A 112 -5.11 11.49 17.17
N GLY A 113 -5.22 10.26 17.70
CA GLY A 113 -5.43 9.06 16.89
C GLY A 113 -6.73 9.14 16.09
N ARG A 114 -7.81 9.59 16.73
CA ARG A 114 -9.11 9.72 16.08
C ARG A 114 -9.08 10.73 14.93
N ILE A 115 -8.58 11.95 15.17
CA ILE A 115 -8.57 12.97 14.12
C ILE A 115 -7.58 12.64 12.99
N ASN A 116 -6.43 12.03 13.32
CA ASN A 116 -5.44 11.65 12.31
C ASN A 116 -5.93 10.50 11.43
N SER A 117 -6.70 9.55 11.99
CA SER A 117 -7.32 8.50 11.19
C SER A 117 -8.24 9.08 10.11
N VAL A 118 -9.12 10.03 10.47
CA VAL A 118 -10.05 10.63 9.49
C VAL A 118 -9.30 11.48 8.47
N ARG A 119 -8.30 12.27 8.90
CA ARG A 119 -7.45 13.05 7.97
C ARG A 119 -6.70 12.17 6.98
N GLN A 120 -6.16 11.04 7.41
CA GLN A 120 -5.48 10.10 6.52
C GLN A 120 -6.44 9.50 5.49
N GLN A 121 -7.67 9.19 5.90
CA GLN A 121 -8.70 8.72 4.98
C GLN A 121 -9.09 9.80 3.98
N LEU A 122 -9.25 11.05 4.43
CA LEU A 122 -9.50 12.21 3.58
C LEU A 122 -8.40 12.38 2.52
N THR A 123 -7.13 12.43 2.94
CA THR A 123 -6.01 12.58 2.00
C THR A 123 -5.93 11.42 1.00
N ARG A 124 -6.22 10.18 1.43
CA ARG A 124 -6.26 9.03 0.53
C ARG A 124 -7.39 9.15 -0.48
N ASN A 125 -8.57 9.58 -0.05
CA ASN A 125 -9.73 9.72 -0.92
C ASN A 125 -9.58 10.88 -1.91
N GLU A 126 -8.97 12.00 -1.49
CA GLU A 126 -8.58 13.09 -2.39
C GLU A 126 -7.62 12.60 -3.48
N LEU A 127 -6.56 11.87 -3.11
CA LEU A 127 -5.64 11.29 -4.09
C LEU A 127 -6.35 10.28 -5.02
N PHE A 128 -7.28 9.50 -4.50
CA PHE A 128 -8.03 8.54 -5.29
C PHE A 128 -8.99 9.23 -6.28
N LYS A 129 -9.64 10.32 -5.86
CA LYS A 129 -10.44 11.19 -6.74
C LYS A 129 -9.60 11.73 -7.89
N ASP A 130 -8.39 12.24 -7.62
CA ASP A 130 -7.49 12.75 -8.65
C ASP A 130 -7.10 11.64 -9.64
N ALA A 131 -6.88 10.42 -9.16
CA ALA A 131 -6.61 9.26 -10.02
C ALA A 131 -7.81 8.89 -10.90
N LEU A 132 -9.04 8.97 -10.36
CA LEU A 132 -10.27 8.73 -11.12
C LEU A 132 -10.47 9.79 -12.21
N GLN A 133 -10.19 11.06 -11.92
CA GLN A 133 -10.24 12.13 -12.93
C GLN A 133 -9.29 11.85 -14.10
N ASN A 134 -8.03 11.52 -13.80
CA ASN A 134 -7.06 11.15 -14.84
C ASN A 134 -7.53 9.93 -15.67
N ARG A 135 -8.17 8.95 -15.02
CA ARG A 135 -8.75 7.79 -15.71
C ARG A 135 -9.91 8.19 -16.61
N ILE A 136 -10.81 9.04 -16.14
CA ILE A 136 -11.96 9.54 -16.92
C ILE A 136 -11.48 10.29 -18.16
N ASP A 137 -10.47 11.15 -18.01
CA ASP A 137 -9.89 11.90 -19.14
C ASP A 137 -9.24 10.97 -20.17
N GLY A 138 -8.51 9.95 -19.70
CA GLY A 138 -7.90 8.92 -20.55
C GLY A 138 -8.94 8.11 -21.33
N LEU A 139 -9.99 7.64 -20.64
CA LEU A 139 -11.10 6.89 -21.28
C LEU A 139 -11.88 7.76 -22.27
N TRP A 140 -12.05 9.05 -21.99
CA TRP A 140 -12.66 9.96 -22.93
C TRP A 140 -11.82 10.16 -24.20
N ALA A 141 -10.51 10.33 -24.05
CA ALA A 141 -9.61 10.41 -25.19
C ALA A 141 -9.68 9.13 -26.04
N GLU A 142 -9.68 7.96 -25.41
CA GLU A 142 -9.84 6.67 -26.08
C GLU A 142 -11.19 6.53 -26.79
N PHE A 143 -12.30 6.87 -26.12
CA PHE A 143 -13.65 6.83 -26.68
C PHE A 143 -13.76 7.62 -27.99
N THR A 144 -13.15 8.81 -28.04
CA THR A 144 -13.16 9.66 -29.24
C THR A 144 -12.25 9.16 -30.37
N ALA A 145 -11.29 8.30 -30.07
CA ALA A 145 -10.33 7.74 -31.03
C ALA A 145 -10.78 6.41 -31.65
N ILE A 146 -11.75 5.71 -31.06
CA ILE A 146 -12.21 4.38 -31.51
C ILE A 146 -13.35 4.49 -32.53
N ASP A 147 -13.19 3.87 -33.69
CA ASP A 147 -14.23 3.77 -34.73
C ASP A 147 -15.20 2.59 -34.54
N ASP A 148 -14.72 1.48 -33.95
CA ASP A 148 -15.51 0.27 -33.73
C ASP A 148 -16.60 0.50 -32.66
N PRO A 149 -17.90 0.28 -32.96
CA PRO A 149 -18.98 0.60 -32.05
C PRO A 149 -19.01 -0.28 -30.79
N PHE A 150 -18.55 -1.53 -30.86
CA PHE A 150 -18.56 -2.44 -29.71
C PHE A 150 -17.44 -2.10 -28.73
N GLN A 151 -16.24 -1.83 -29.23
CA GLN A 151 -15.12 -1.38 -28.39
C GLN A 151 -15.44 -0.02 -27.75
N ARG A 152 -16.06 0.89 -28.52
CA ARG A 152 -16.48 2.20 -28.01
C ARG A 152 -17.50 2.07 -26.86
N GLN A 153 -18.42 1.11 -26.95
CA GLN A 153 -19.40 0.87 -25.88
C GLN A 153 -18.74 0.39 -24.59
N GLU A 154 -17.73 -0.47 -24.67
CA GLU A 154 -16.98 -0.94 -23.49
C GLU A 154 -16.22 0.21 -22.81
N VAL A 155 -15.55 1.06 -23.59
CA VAL A 155 -14.85 2.24 -23.06
C VAL A 155 -15.83 3.22 -22.39
N GLU A 156 -17.00 3.45 -22.97
CA GLU A 156 -18.02 4.31 -22.34
C GLU A 156 -18.57 3.69 -21.06
N SER A 157 -18.79 2.37 -21.01
CA SER A 157 -19.19 1.68 -19.78
C SER A 157 -18.16 1.89 -18.68
N ASN A 158 -16.87 1.68 -18.99
CA ASN A 158 -15.77 1.91 -18.04
C ASN A 158 -15.69 3.36 -17.57
N ARG A 159 -16.03 4.33 -18.44
CA ARG A 159 -16.07 5.76 -18.09
C ARG A 159 -17.24 6.06 -17.15
N LEU A 160 -18.41 5.50 -17.40
CA LEU A 160 -19.59 5.63 -16.52
C LEU A 160 -19.32 5.02 -15.14
N ASP A 161 -18.67 3.87 -15.09
CA ASP A 161 -18.26 3.25 -13.82
C ASP A 161 -17.26 4.13 -13.05
N ALA A 162 -16.29 4.73 -13.74
CA ALA A 162 -15.34 5.66 -13.12
C ALA A 162 -16.01 6.95 -12.61
N LEU A 163 -17.03 7.46 -13.32
CA LEU A 163 -17.84 8.60 -12.88
C LEU A 163 -18.67 8.27 -11.63
N ALA A 164 -19.31 7.10 -11.59
CA ALA A 164 -20.07 6.65 -10.44
C ALA A 164 -19.17 6.45 -9.21
N GLU A 165 -17.97 5.89 -9.40
CA GLU A 165 -16.99 5.75 -8.33
C GLU A 165 -16.48 7.12 -7.84
N MET A 166 -16.28 8.08 -8.75
CA MET A 166 -15.88 9.44 -8.37
C MET A 166 -16.97 10.13 -7.52
N GLU A 167 -18.24 9.99 -7.90
CA GLU A 167 -19.37 10.53 -7.11
C GLU A 167 -19.44 9.90 -5.71
N ARG A 168 -19.21 8.58 -5.62
CA ARG A 168 -19.13 7.87 -4.34
C ARG A 168 -17.99 8.41 -3.46
N VAL A 169 -16.80 8.61 -4.04
CA VAL A 169 -15.63 9.15 -3.33
C VAL A 169 -15.83 10.59 -2.91
N ASP A 170 -16.53 11.40 -3.71
CA ASP A 170 -16.91 12.76 -3.34
C ASP A 170 -17.80 12.78 -2.09
N GLY A 171 -18.80 11.90 -2.03
CA GLY A 171 -19.62 11.73 -0.83
C GLY A 171 -18.81 11.32 0.41
N GLU A 172 -17.79 10.46 0.25
CA GLU A 172 -16.91 10.10 1.35
C GLU A 172 -16.02 11.26 1.82
N ILE A 173 -15.52 12.07 0.89
CA ILE A 173 -14.72 13.26 1.21
C ILE A 173 -15.55 14.25 2.03
N GLU A 174 -16.79 14.51 1.61
CA GLU A 174 -17.71 15.38 2.33
C GLU A 174 -18.01 14.84 3.74
N ALA A 175 -18.29 13.53 3.85
CA ALA A 175 -18.50 12.88 5.14
C ALA A 175 -17.27 12.99 6.06
N GLN A 176 -16.07 12.78 5.53
CA GLN A 176 -14.82 12.89 6.30
C GLN A 176 -14.52 14.33 6.74
N GLN A 177 -14.85 15.32 5.92
CA GLN A 177 -14.75 16.73 6.32
C GLN A 177 -15.71 17.05 7.47
N GLN A 178 -16.94 16.53 7.40
CA GLN A 178 -17.91 16.66 8.49
C GLN A 178 -17.44 15.94 9.75
N ASP A 179 -16.92 14.72 9.64
CA ASP A 179 -16.37 13.97 10.78
C ASP A 179 -15.24 14.72 11.47
N ILE A 180 -14.35 15.38 10.71
CA ILE A 180 -13.29 16.23 11.26
C ILE A 180 -13.91 17.40 12.05
N ALA A 181 -14.93 18.05 11.52
CA ALA A 181 -15.61 19.15 12.21
C ALA A 181 -16.31 18.66 13.49
N ASP A 182 -16.97 17.51 13.44
CA ASP A 182 -17.66 16.91 14.57
C ASP A 182 -16.68 16.49 15.67
N ILE A 183 -15.53 15.92 15.32
CA ILE A 183 -14.46 15.60 16.29
C ILE A 183 -13.93 16.87 16.97
N GLN A 184 -13.71 17.94 16.20
CA GLN A 184 -13.22 19.21 16.76
C GLN A 184 -14.23 19.81 17.74
N GLU A 185 -15.51 19.75 17.40
CA GLU A 185 -16.60 20.26 18.23
C GLU A 185 -16.82 19.38 19.47
N GLU A 186 -16.73 18.06 19.35
CA GLU A 186 -16.76 17.12 20.48
C GLU A 186 -15.59 17.39 21.45
N ALA A 187 -14.38 17.56 20.91
CA ALA A 187 -13.20 17.89 21.70
C ALA A 187 -13.35 19.25 22.40
N ARG A 188 -13.92 20.26 21.73
CA ARG A 188 -14.23 21.56 22.35
C ARG A 188 -15.21 21.44 23.51
N ARG A 189 -16.29 20.65 23.35
CA ARG A 189 -17.26 20.39 24.42
C ARG A 189 -16.64 19.63 25.59
N ALA A 190 -15.70 18.73 25.30
CA ALA A 190 -14.96 17.96 26.31
C ALA A 190 -13.81 18.74 26.97
N GLY A 191 -13.59 20.02 26.63
CA GLY A 191 -12.53 20.85 27.23
C GLY A 191 -11.11 20.44 26.80
N VAL A 192 -10.99 19.71 25.69
CA VAL A 192 -9.70 19.24 25.16
C VAL A 192 -8.87 20.43 24.65
N PRO A 193 -7.59 20.55 25.05
CA PRO A 193 -6.71 21.57 24.51
C PRO A 193 -6.60 21.48 22.98
N PRO A 194 -6.68 22.60 22.22
CA PRO A 194 -6.62 22.56 20.76
C PRO A 194 -5.29 22.04 20.21
N GLY A 195 -4.23 22.01 21.02
CA GLY A 195 -2.94 21.42 20.65
C GLY A 195 -2.98 19.89 20.47
N TRP A 196 -3.91 19.19 21.10
CA TRP A 196 -4.01 17.72 21.04
C TRP A 196 -4.54 17.23 19.69
N LEU A 197 -5.29 18.07 18.97
CA LEU A 197 -5.89 17.76 17.68
C LEU A 197 -4.98 18.07 16.48
N ARG A 198 -3.71 18.43 16.71
CA ARG A 198 -2.80 18.72 15.60
C ARG A 198 -2.29 17.45 14.94
#